data_AF-A0AAN4Z866-F1
#
_entry.id   AF-A0AAN4Z866-F1
#
_cell.length_a   1.000
_cell.length_b   1.000
_cell.length_c   1.000
_cell.angle_alpha   90.00
_cell.angle_beta   90.00
_cell.angle_gamma   90.00
#
_symmetry.space_group_name_H-M   'P 1'
#
loop_
_entity.id
_entity.type
_entity.pdbx_description
1 polymer ?
#
loop_
_entity_poly.entity_id
_entity_poly.type
_entity_poly.pdbx_seq_one_letter_code
_entity_poly.pdbx_strand_id
1 'polypeptide(L)'
;FDLLLPPSIPSPSRILLSSMTRCPEKHRRNERERQRVHQVNEMFFLLRHSVRLSPDKRLNKADTLRFAIAYITHLKKMLENAKVQMSLLPFLLLLALLSLLSQLLQSLLVRRVLEDTN
;
A
#
# COMPACT_ATOMS: atom_id res chain seq x y z
N PHE A 1 -36.68 28.87 54.71
CA PHE A 1 -35.46 28.41 54.03
C PHE A 1 -35.77 27.02 53.49
N ASP A 2 -36.23 26.79 52.26
CA ASP A 2 -36.18 27.58 51.03
C ASP A 2 -37.47 27.36 50.22
N LEU A 3 -38.09 28.44 49.78
CA LEU A 3 -39.18 28.42 48.80
C LEU A 3 -38.58 28.04 47.44
N LEU A 4 -38.63 26.74 47.12
CA LEU A 4 -38.23 26.23 45.81
C LEU A 4 -39.20 26.77 44.74
N LEU A 5 -38.82 27.87 44.07
CA LEU A 5 -39.55 28.34 42.89
C LEU A 5 -39.56 27.23 41.83
N PRO A 6 -40.69 26.98 41.15
CA PRO A 6 -40.74 25.99 40.08
C PRO A 6 -39.75 26.37 38.97
N PRO A 7 -39.09 25.38 38.34
CA PRO A 7 -38.17 25.65 37.23
C PRO A 7 -38.92 26.40 36.14
N SER A 8 -38.46 27.61 35.84
CA SER A 8 -39.09 28.49 34.85
C SER A 8 -38.93 27.85 33.48
N ILE A 9 -40.05 27.47 32.86
CA ILE A 9 -40.06 26.95 31.49
C ILE A 9 -39.54 28.06 30.57
N PRO A 10 -38.42 27.85 29.86
CA PRO A 10 -37.82 28.90 29.04
C PRO A 10 -38.80 29.31 27.94
N SER A 11 -39.04 30.61 27.82
CA SER A 11 -39.96 31.18 26.84
C SER A 11 -39.61 30.72 25.41
N PRO A 12 -40.60 30.45 24.53
CA PRO A 12 -40.36 29.98 23.16
C PRO A 12 -39.33 30.82 22.37
N SER A 13 -39.31 32.13 22.62
CA SER A 13 -38.37 33.08 22.02
C SER A 13 -36.90 32.81 22.40
N ARG A 14 -36.61 32.36 23.64
CA ARG A 14 -35.25 31.96 24.06
C ARG A 14 -34.80 30.67 23.39
N ILE A 15 -35.72 29.72 23.20
CA ILE A 15 -35.43 28.45 22.51
C ILE A 15 -35.10 28.72 21.03
N LEU A 16 -35.90 29.56 20.37
CA LEU A 16 -35.66 29.99 18.99
C LEU A 16 -34.34 30.77 18.84
N LEU A 17 -34.06 31.72 19.74
CA LEU A 17 -32.80 32.49 19.71
C LEU A 17 -31.56 31.59 19.94
N SER A 18 -31.67 30.62 20.85
CA SER A 18 -30.63 29.60 21.08
C SER A 18 -30.49 28.64 19.87
N SER A 19 -31.57 28.38 19.14
CA SER A 19 -31.51 27.60 17.90
C SER A 19 -30.88 28.39 16.74
N MET A 20 -31.12 29.71 16.66
CA MET A 20 -30.59 30.60 15.62
C MET A 20 -29.11 30.94 15.83
N THR A 21 -28.65 31.13 17.08
CA THR A 21 -27.23 31.40 17.39
C THR A 21 -26.32 30.18 17.26
N ARG A 22 -26.87 28.96 17.31
CA ARG A 22 -26.12 27.72 17.02
C ARG A 22 -25.98 27.44 15.52
N CYS A 23 -26.61 28.24 14.66
CA CYS A 23 -26.60 28.05 13.22
C CYS A 23 -25.20 28.28 12.59
N PRO A 24 -24.45 29.36 12.91
CA PRO A 24 -23.14 29.63 12.29
C PRO A 24 -22.07 28.58 12.66
N GLU A 25 -22.04 28.14 13.91
CA GLU A 25 -21.11 27.11 14.36
C GLU A 25 -21.39 25.75 13.73
N LYS A 26 -22.67 25.41 13.54
CA LYS A 26 -23.08 24.20 12.81
C LYS A 26 -22.65 24.25 11.35
N HIS A 27 -22.83 25.39 10.68
CA HIS A 27 -22.36 25.58 9.29
C HIS A 27 -20.85 25.41 9.20
N ARG A 28 -20.08 26.03 10.11
CA ARG A 28 -18.63 25.90 10.14
C ARG A 28 -18.15 24.47 10.42
N ARG A 29 -18.83 23.74 11.31
CA ARG A 29 -18.55 22.31 11.56
C ARG A 29 -18.87 21.45 10.34
N ASN A 30 -19.99 21.71 9.67
CA ASN A 30 -20.38 20.98 8.48
C ASN A 30 -19.40 21.21 7.32
N GLU A 31 -18.94 22.45 7.15
CA GLU A 31 -17.97 22.79 6.10
C GLU A 31 -16.63 22.09 6.32
N ARG A 32 -16.15 22.04 7.58
CA ARG A 32 -14.96 21.26 7.93
C ARG A 32 -15.12 19.78 7.60
N GLU A 33 -16.27 19.20 7.91
CA GLU A 33 -16.52 17.80 7.60
C GLU A 33 -16.62 17.56 6.09
N ARG A 34 -17.21 18.48 5.33
CA ARG A 34 -17.21 18.44 3.86
C ARG A 34 -15.79 18.45 3.30
N GLN A 35 -14.93 19.33 3.78
CA GLN A 35 -13.52 19.40 3.36
C GLN A 35 -12.76 18.12 3.70
N ARG A 36 -12.94 17.61 4.92
CA ARG A 36 -12.32 16.35 5.36
C ARG A 36 -12.76 15.17 4.49
N VAL A 37 -14.05 15.05 4.21
CA VAL A 37 -14.61 13.99 3.36
C VAL A 37 -14.17 14.15 1.91
N HIS A 38 -14.08 15.38 1.40
CA HIS A 38 -13.55 15.65 0.06
C HIS A 38 -12.12 15.15 -0.06
N GLN A 39 -11.23 15.51 0.87
CA GLN A 39 -9.85 15.02 0.91
C GLN A 39 -9.80 13.48 0.92
N VAL A 40 -10.61 12.83 1.76
CA VAL A 40 -10.66 11.36 1.81
C VAL A 40 -11.12 10.77 0.48
N ASN A 41 -12.10 11.36 -0.18
CA ASN A 41 -12.59 10.89 -1.47
C ASN A 41 -11.55 11.06 -2.59
N GLU A 42 -10.77 12.16 -2.58
CA GLU A 42 -9.64 12.34 -3.51
C GLU A 42 -8.58 11.26 -3.32
N MET A 43 -8.17 11.01 -2.08
CA MET A 43 -7.23 9.92 -1.76
C MET A 43 -7.78 8.55 -2.19
N PHE A 44 -9.09 8.35 -2.06
CA PHE A 44 -9.75 7.13 -2.49
C PHE A 44 -9.75 6.96 -4.01
N PHE A 45 -9.94 8.05 -4.75
CA PHE A 45 -9.87 8.07 -6.21
C PHE A 45 -8.47 7.68 -6.69
N LEU A 46 -7.43 8.26 -6.10
CA LEU A 46 -6.04 7.92 -6.38
C LEU A 46 -5.75 6.45 -6.08
N LEU A 47 -6.12 5.98 -4.88
CA LEU A 47 -5.94 4.57 -4.51
C LEU A 47 -6.61 3.63 -5.51
N ARG A 48 -7.84 3.96 -5.92
CA ARG A 48 -8.58 3.17 -6.91
C ARG A 48 -7.85 3.11 -8.25
N HIS A 49 -7.26 4.22 -8.70
CA HIS A 49 -6.48 4.23 -9.92
C HIS A 49 -5.21 3.37 -9.80
N SER A 50 -4.49 3.45 -8.68
CA SER A 50 -3.25 2.70 -8.46
C SER A 50 -3.43 1.18 -8.36
N VAL A 51 -4.58 0.70 -7.89
CA VAL A 51 -4.85 -0.73 -7.70
C VAL A 51 -5.66 -1.37 -8.84
N ARG A 52 -6.08 -0.58 -9.82
CA ARG A 52 -6.83 -1.07 -10.99
C ARG A 52 -5.88 -1.81 -11.93
N LEU A 53 -6.13 -3.11 -12.10
CA LEU A 53 -5.45 -3.93 -13.11
C LEU A 53 -6.05 -3.74 -14.51
N SER A 54 -7.23 -3.13 -14.63
CA SER A 54 -7.89 -2.85 -15.91
C SER A 54 -8.70 -1.54 -15.84
N PRO A 55 -8.70 -0.73 -16.91
CA PRO A 55 -9.32 0.60 -16.92
C PRO A 55 -10.84 0.55 -16.73
N ASP A 56 -11.51 -0.49 -17.22
CA ASP A 56 -12.97 -0.59 -17.23
C ASP A 56 -13.59 -1.06 -15.90
N LYS A 57 -12.77 -1.57 -14.97
CA LYS A 57 -13.29 -2.09 -13.69
C LYS A 57 -13.56 -0.96 -12.70
N ARG A 58 -14.84 -0.63 -12.53
CA ARG A 58 -15.31 0.27 -11.46
C ARG A 58 -15.38 -0.50 -10.13
N LEU A 59 -14.33 -0.40 -9.33
CA LEU A 59 -14.31 -0.94 -7.96
C LEU A 59 -15.19 -0.07 -7.05
N ASN A 60 -15.87 -0.63 -6.05
CA ASN A 60 -16.52 0.15 -5.00
C ASN A 60 -15.53 0.47 -3.85
N LYS A 61 -15.99 1.11 -2.76
CA LYS A 61 -15.09 1.47 -1.65
C LYS A 61 -14.49 0.26 -0.93
N ALA A 62 -15.31 -0.75 -0.65
CA ALA A 62 -14.84 -1.96 0.02
C ALA A 62 -13.87 -2.75 -0.88
N ASP A 63 -14.20 -2.88 -2.16
CA ASP A 63 -13.41 -3.64 -3.12
C ASP A 63 -12.06 -2.98 -3.35
N THR A 64 -11.99 -1.66 -3.54
CA THR A 64 -10.71 -0.96 -3.69
C THR A 64 -9.78 -1.20 -2.50
N LEU A 65 -10.30 -1.24 -1.27
CA LEU A 65 -9.48 -1.55 -0.08
C LEU A 65 -9.01 -3.02 -0.09
N ARG A 66 -9.90 -3.95 -0.41
CA ARG A 66 -9.57 -5.38 -0.53
C ARG A 66 -8.48 -5.60 -1.60
N PHE A 67 -8.63 -4.97 -2.76
CA PHE A 67 -7.65 -5.01 -3.84
C PHE A 67 -6.32 -4.37 -3.45
N ALA A 68 -6.33 -3.23 -2.75
CA ALA A 68 -5.11 -2.59 -2.28
C ALA A 68 -4.28 -3.49 -1.36
N ILE A 69 -4.94 -4.12 -0.38
CA ILE A 69 -4.30 -5.06 0.55
C ILE A 69 -3.73 -6.25 -0.23
N ALA A 70 -4.54 -6.86 -1.09
CA ALA A 70 -4.12 -8.00 -1.90
C ALA A 70 -2.93 -7.64 -2.81
N TYR A 71 -2.94 -6.45 -3.41
CA TYR A 71 -1.90 -5.98 -4.31
C TYR A 71 -0.58 -5.73 -3.57
N ILE A 72 -0.62 -5.06 -2.41
CA ILE A 72 0.59 -4.85 -1.59
C ILE A 72 1.20 -6.19 -1.17
N THR A 73 0.38 -7.13 -0.71
CA THR A 73 0.84 -8.49 -0.33
C THR A 73 1.45 -9.22 -1.52
N HIS A 74 0.82 -9.14 -2.69
CA HIS A 74 1.32 -9.74 -3.91
C HIS A 74 2.70 -9.17 -4.30
N LEU A 75 2.85 -7.84 -4.30
CA LEU A 75 4.12 -7.18 -4.63
C LEU A 75 5.22 -7.54 -3.63
N LYS A 76 4.92 -7.60 -2.32
CA LYS A 76 5.88 -8.05 -1.31
C LYS A 76 6.37 -9.47 -1.59
N LYS A 77 5.43 -10.39 -1.88
CA LYS A 77 5.76 -11.78 -2.22
C LYS A 77 6.60 -11.88 -3.49
N MET A 78 6.31 -11.07 -4.52
CA MET A 78 7.12 -11.01 -5.74
C MET A 78 8.56 -10.58 -5.45
N LEU A 79 8.74 -9.55 -4.61
CA LEU A 79 10.06 -9.05 -4.23
C LEU A 79 10.87 -10.08 -3.42
N GLU A 80 10.22 -10.77 -2.48
CA GLU A 80 10.84 -11.85 -1.73
C GLU A 80 11.23 -13.02 -2.63
N ASN A 81 10.33 -13.42 -3.53
CA ASN A 81 10.59 -14.49 -4.48
C ASN A 81 11.74 -14.14 -5.44
N ALA A 82 11.82 -12.89 -5.92
CA ALA A 82 12.94 -12.43 -6.76
C ALA A 82 14.27 -12.47 -5.99
N LYS A 83 14.27 -12.03 -4.73
CA LYS A 83 15.43 -12.10 -3.84
C LYS A 83 15.90 -13.55 -3.63
N VAL A 84 14.95 -14.49 -3.53
CA VAL A 84 15.22 -15.93 -3.42
C VAL A 84 15.76 -16.50 -4.75
N GLN A 85 15.20 -16.16 -5.90
CA GLN A 85 15.70 -16.63 -7.21
C GLN A 85 17.14 -16.17 -7.49
N MET A 86 17.50 -14.99 -6.99
CA MET A 86 18.87 -14.45 -7.06
C MET A 86 19.84 -15.06 -6.04
N SER A 87 19.38 -15.91 -5.11
CA SER A 87 20.21 -16.28 -3.94
C SER A 87 21.22 -17.40 -4.17
N LEU A 88 21.03 -18.31 -5.15
CA LEU A 88 21.94 -19.46 -5.37
C LEU A 88 22.15 -19.89 -6.84
N LEU A 89 21.20 -19.61 -7.74
CA LEU A 89 21.31 -19.91 -9.17
C LEU A 89 22.59 -19.35 -9.84
N PRO A 90 23.00 -18.08 -9.58
CA PRO A 90 24.26 -17.56 -10.12
C PRO A 90 25.49 -18.27 -9.55
N PHE A 91 25.40 -18.80 -8.33
CA PHE A 91 26.51 -19.50 -7.68
C PHE A 91 26.72 -20.89 -8.28
N LEU A 92 25.65 -21.60 -8.62
CA LEU A 92 25.73 -22.89 -9.31
C LEU A 92 26.21 -22.75 -10.76
N LEU A 93 25.72 -21.72 -11.47
CA LEU A 93 26.19 -21.41 -12.81
C LEU A 93 27.72 -21.16 -12.81
N LEU A 94 28.20 -20.44 -11.79
CA LEU A 94 29.62 -20.18 -11.58
C LEU A 94 30.40 -21.47 -11.29
N LEU A 95 29.92 -22.31 -10.38
CA LEU A 95 30.59 -23.58 -10.05
C LEU A 95 30.71 -24.49 -11.28
N ALA A 96 29.68 -24.57 -12.11
CA ALA A 96 29.70 -25.36 -13.34
C ALA A 96 30.73 -24.84 -14.35
N LEU A 97 30.80 -23.52 -14.52
CA LEU A 97 31.74 -22.89 -15.45
C LEU A 97 33.20 -23.09 -15.00
N LEU A 98 33.45 -23.02 -13.69
CA LEU A 98 34.76 -23.32 -13.10
C LEU A 98 35.17 -24.78 -13.33
N SER A 99 34.24 -25.72 -13.17
CA SER A 99 34.51 -27.13 -13.41
C SER A 99 34.87 -27.40 -14.87
N LEU A 100 34.14 -26.80 -15.82
CA LEU A 100 34.41 -26.92 -17.26
C LEU A 100 35.79 -26.36 -17.63
N LEU A 101 36.15 -25.20 -17.08
CA LEU A 101 37.46 -24.59 -17.30
C LEU A 101 38.58 -25.48 -16.76
N SER A 102 38.38 -26.08 -15.57
CA SER A 102 39.34 -27.00 -14.98
C SER A 102 39.59 -28.22 -15.87
N GLN A 103 38.52 -28.84 -16.38
CA GLN A 103 38.61 -29.97 -17.30
C GLN A 103 39.33 -29.61 -18.60
N LEU A 104 39.03 -28.43 -19.15
CA LEU A 104 39.72 -27.94 -20.34
C LEU A 104 41.22 -27.78 -20.08
N LEU A 105 41.60 -27.15 -18.97
CA LEU A 105 43.00 -26.94 -18.61
C LEU A 105 43.75 -28.26 -18.42
N GLN A 106 43.13 -29.21 -17.73
CA GLN A 106 43.67 -30.56 -17.58
C GLN A 106 43.88 -31.22 -18.94
N SER A 107 42.90 -31.12 -19.85
CA SER A 107 43.02 -31.70 -21.19
C SER A 107 44.16 -31.07 -22.02
N LEU A 108 44.38 -29.77 -21.87
CA LEU A 108 45.45 -29.06 -22.57
C LEU A 108 46.83 -29.35 -21.98
N LEU A 109 46.94 -29.50 -20.66
CA LEU A 109 48.19 -29.88 -19.99
C LEU A 109 48.61 -31.29 -20.39
N VAL A 110 47.68 -32.25 -20.41
CA VAL A 110 47.98 -33.62 -20.86
C VAL A 110 48.46 -33.62 -22.31
N ARG A 111 47.83 -32.81 -23.19
CA ARG A 111 48.27 -32.66 -24.59
C ARG A 111 49.66 -32.07 -24.69
N ARG A 112 49.97 -31.00 -23.95
CA ARG A 112 51.30 -30.37 -23.96
C ARG A 112 52.39 -31.32 -23.45
N VAL A 113 52.14 -32.01 -22.33
CA VAL A 113 53.10 -32.96 -21.77
C VAL A 113 53.40 -34.09 -22.76
N LEU A 114 52.40 -34.56 -23.51
CA LEU A 114 52.62 -35.55 -24.57
C LEU A 114 53.47 -35.00 -25.73
N GLU A 115 53.28 -33.73 -26.12
CA GLU A 115 54.10 -33.09 -27.14
C GLU A 115 55.56 -32.88 -26.71
N ASP A 116 55.81 -32.58 -25.43
CA ASP A 116 57.18 -32.39 -24.91
C ASP A 116 57.96 -33.71 -24.72
N THR A 117 57.28 -34.85 -24.76
CA THR A 117 57.87 -36.20 -24.58
C THR A 117 58.15 -36.97 -25.87
N ASN A 118 57.85 -36.39 -27.04
CA ASN A 118 58.07 -36.98 -28.35
C ASN A 118 59.05 -36.12 -29.17
#